data_AF-A0A5C7JG61-F1
#
_entry.id   AF-A0A5C7JG61-F1
#
_cell.length_a   1.000
_cell.length_b   1.000
_cell.length_c   1.000
_cell.angle_alpha   90.00
_cell.angle_beta   90.00
_cell.angle_gamma   90.00
#
_symmetry.space_group_name_H-M   'P 1'
#
loop_
_entity.id
_entity.type
_entity.pdbx_description
1 polymer ?
#
loop_
_entity_poly.entity_id
_entity_poly.type
_entity_poly.pdbx_seq_one_letter_code
_entity_poly.pdbx_strand_id
1 'polypeptide(L)'
;MSGFDTTHWSVILRARGGAGEAREALEDLCRTYRTPVLAYIRRCVRGGDAAEDLTQAFFVHFLEKETFSVADPQRGRFRAFLLTAVKRFLINAHAETQTAKRGGGVQFDSIDEIAMGSEIGRGETPDQAFERSWAMIVLEGALRRLRSEAQQAGKQVLFEHLREFLTEAPDDADYTRVATALNLRRNTLAVAVHRMRHRLRELVRIELAQSTSSRGDLECELRELRGALGAAMQADTEISQVGS
;
A
#
# COMPACT_ATOMS: atom_id res chain seq x y z
N MET A 1 7.30 9.97 24.01
CA MET A 1 7.19 8.50 24.23
C MET A 1 5.92 8.02 23.53
N SER A 2 5.92 6.75 23.13
CA SER A 2 4.91 6.03 22.32
C SER A 2 5.07 6.15 20.80
N GLY A 3 6.09 5.46 20.28
CA GLY A 3 6.12 4.97 18.90
C GLY A 3 6.23 3.46 18.98
N PHE A 4 5.10 2.78 19.24
CA PHE A 4 5.06 1.32 19.15
C PHE A 4 4.72 0.96 17.71
N ASP A 5 5.75 0.53 16.99
CA ASP A 5 5.67 -0.12 15.69
C ASP A 5 4.82 -1.38 15.79
N THR A 6 3.50 -1.22 15.62
CA THR A 6 2.53 -2.29 15.86
C THR A 6 2.20 -2.92 14.51
N THR A 7 2.78 -4.08 14.28
CA THR A 7 2.68 -4.88 13.07
C THR A 7 1.22 -5.23 12.73
N HIS A 8 0.82 -5.31 11.45
CA HIS A 8 -0.59 -5.59 11.07
C HIS A 8 -1.13 -6.92 11.60
N TRP A 9 -0.29 -7.97 11.69
CA TRP A 9 -0.66 -9.22 12.37
C TRP A 9 -0.68 -9.07 13.89
N SER A 10 0.29 -8.37 14.50
CA SER A 10 0.24 -8.08 15.95
C SER A 10 -0.93 -7.19 16.32
N VAL A 11 -1.39 -6.31 15.43
CA VAL A 11 -2.59 -5.48 15.58
C VAL A 11 -3.82 -6.37 15.67
N ILE A 12 -3.94 -7.37 14.77
CA ILE A 12 -5.04 -8.34 14.80
C ILE A 12 -4.95 -9.27 16.00
N LEU A 13 -3.74 -9.73 16.37
CA LEU A 13 -3.53 -10.59 17.53
C LEU A 13 -3.77 -9.85 18.85
N ARG A 14 -3.37 -8.57 18.95
CA ARG A 14 -3.70 -7.69 20.08
C ARG A 14 -5.19 -7.37 20.13
N ALA A 15 -5.84 -7.28 18.96
CA ALA A 15 -7.29 -7.14 18.90
C ALA A 15 -8.06 -8.35 19.47
N ARG A 16 -7.40 -9.50 19.63
CA ARG A 16 -7.96 -10.66 20.35
C ARG A 16 -7.68 -10.65 21.86
N GLY A 17 -6.81 -9.77 22.35
CA GLY A 17 -6.28 -9.77 23.72
C GLY A 17 -7.03 -8.90 24.75
N GLY A 18 -7.91 -7.99 24.33
CA GLY A 18 -8.71 -7.14 25.23
C GLY A 18 -9.36 -5.92 24.57
N ALA A 19 -10.49 -5.43 25.11
CA ALA A 19 -11.38 -4.48 24.43
C ALA A 19 -10.79 -3.08 24.12
N GLY A 20 -9.87 -2.57 24.94
CA GLY A 20 -9.25 -1.25 24.76
C GLY A 20 -8.18 -1.23 23.67
N GLU A 21 -7.18 -2.10 23.79
CA GLU A 21 -6.10 -2.23 22.80
C GLU A 21 -6.60 -2.74 21.44
N ALA A 22 -7.70 -3.51 21.44
CA ALA A 22 -8.31 -3.99 20.21
C ALA A 22 -8.88 -2.87 19.34
N ARG A 23 -9.50 -1.86 19.96
CA ARG A 23 -10.15 -0.78 19.22
C ARG A 23 -9.13 0.09 18.50
N GLU A 24 -8.06 0.50 19.19
CA GLU A 24 -6.99 1.32 18.61
C GLU A 24 -6.29 0.58 17.47
N ALA A 25 -5.97 -0.70 17.69
CA ALA A 25 -5.31 -1.52 16.70
C ALA A 25 -6.18 -1.70 15.43
N LEU A 26 -7.48 -1.94 15.59
CA LEU A 26 -8.42 -2.04 14.47
C LEU A 26 -8.60 -0.70 13.73
N GLU A 27 -8.61 0.42 14.45
CA GLU A 27 -8.68 1.75 13.84
C GLU A 27 -7.46 2.03 12.96
N ASP A 28 -6.25 1.74 13.44
CA ASP A 28 -5.01 1.90 12.68
C ASP A 28 -4.99 0.99 11.44
N LEU A 29 -5.51 -0.24 11.56
CA LEU A 29 -5.65 -1.16 10.44
C LEU A 29 -6.61 -0.60 9.39
N CYS A 30 -7.79 -0.13 9.80
CA CYS A 30 -8.76 0.48 8.89
C CYS A 30 -8.18 1.71 8.20
N ARG A 31 -7.50 2.58 8.95
CA ARG A 31 -6.86 3.79 8.41
C ARG A 31 -5.79 3.46 7.37
N THR A 32 -4.96 2.46 7.65
CA THR A 32 -3.88 2.04 6.77
C THR A 32 -4.42 1.36 5.52
N TYR A 33 -5.42 0.48 5.65
CA TYR A 33 -5.93 -0.29 4.52
C TYR A 33 -7.11 0.34 3.77
N ARG A 34 -7.63 1.49 4.22
CA ARG A 34 -8.71 2.19 3.51
C ARG A 34 -8.33 2.50 2.07
N THR A 35 -7.15 3.07 1.86
CA THR A 35 -6.71 3.52 0.52
C THR A 35 -6.51 2.33 -0.44
N PRO A 36 -5.84 1.22 -0.07
CA PRO A 36 -5.74 0.05 -0.94
C PRO A 36 -7.10 -0.59 -1.25
N VAL A 37 -7.98 -0.72 -0.26
CA VAL A 37 -9.32 -1.30 -0.45
C VAL A 37 -10.16 -0.42 -1.39
N LEU A 38 -10.13 0.89 -1.20
CA LEU A 38 -10.81 1.83 -2.07
C LEU A 38 -10.27 1.78 -3.51
N ALA A 39 -8.94 1.68 -3.68
CA ALA A 39 -8.32 1.56 -4.99
C ALA A 39 -8.78 0.28 -5.72
N TYR A 40 -8.94 -0.83 -5.00
CA TYR A 40 -9.54 -2.05 -5.53
C TYR A 40 -10.99 -1.83 -5.97
N ILE A 41 -11.83 -1.34 -5.04
CA ILE A 41 -13.28 -1.19 -5.27
C ILE A 41 -13.57 -0.20 -6.41
N ARG A 42 -12.83 0.91 -6.50
CA ARG A 42 -12.95 1.90 -7.60
C ARG A 42 -12.72 1.30 -8.99
N ARG A 43 -11.95 0.20 -9.09
CA ARG A 43 -11.76 -0.52 -10.35
C ARG A 43 -12.84 -1.57 -10.61
N CYS A 44 -13.64 -1.92 -9.59
CA CYS A 44 -14.72 -2.90 -9.69
C CYS A 44 -16.11 -2.26 -9.88
N VAL A 45 -16.28 -0.97 -9.62
CA VAL A 45 -17.59 -0.30 -9.70
C VAL A 45 -17.53 0.98 -10.52
N ARG A 46 -18.63 1.30 -11.22
CA ARG A 46 -18.78 2.54 -11.98
C ARG A 46 -19.36 3.64 -11.07
N GLY A 47 -18.67 4.77 -11.00
CA GLY A 47 -19.06 5.94 -10.20
C GLY A 47 -18.26 6.07 -8.90
N GLY A 48 -17.65 7.23 -8.69
CA GLY A 48 -16.76 7.50 -7.56
C GLY A 48 -17.43 7.41 -6.19
N ASP A 49 -18.69 7.86 -6.08
CA ASP A 49 -19.43 7.89 -4.81
C ASP A 49 -19.78 6.48 -4.32
N ALA A 50 -20.15 5.58 -5.24
CA ALA A 50 -20.44 4.18 -4.91
C ALA A 50 -19.22 3.43 -4.35
N ALA A 51 -18.01 3.79 -4.79
CA ALA A 51 -16.80 3.14 -4.31
C ALA A 51 -16.46 3.52 -2.85
N GLU A 52 -16.72 4.78 -2.45
CA GLU A 52 -16.52 5.22 -1.07
C GLU A 52 -17.52 4.53 -0.13
N ASP A 53 -18.79 4.49 -0.52
CA ASP A 53 -19.85 3.84 0.27
C ASP A 53 -19.58 2.34 0.45
N LEU A 54 -19.16 1.64 -0.61
CA LEU A 54 -18.81 0.22 -0.55
C LEU A 54 -17.54 -0.02 0.28
N THR A 55 -16.57 0.89 0.23
CA THR A 55 -15.39 0.81 1.09
C THR A 55 -15.79 0.94 2.55
N GLN A 56 -16.66 1.90 2.88
CA GLN A 56 -17.16 2.08 4.23
C GLN A 56 -17.95 0.85 4.70
N ALA A 57 -18.87 0.35 3.87
CA ALA A 57 -19.67 -0.84 4.16
C ALA A 57 -18.80 -2.09 4.35
N PHE A 58 -17.73 -2.23 3.56
CA PHE A 58 -16.75 -3.31 3.73
C PHE A 58 -16.12 -3.26 5.13
N PHE A 59 -15.62 -2.11 5.57
CA PHE A 59 -14.97 -2.02 6.89
C PHE A 59 -15.96 -2.20 8.04
N VAL A 60 -17.18 -1.69 7.92
CA VAL A 60 -18.26 -1.96 8.88
C VAL A 60 -18.51 -3.46 8.97
N HIS A 61 -18.71 -4.15 7.84
CA HIS A 61 -18.90 -5.60 7.80
C HIS A 61 -17.70 -6.38 8.35
N PHE A 62 -16.49 -5.95 7.99
CA PHE A 62 -15.23 -6.56 8.43
C PHE A 62 -15.09 -6.53 9.96
N LEU A 63 -15.47 -5.41 10.58
CA LEU A 63 -15.45 -5.21 12.02
C LEU A 63 -16.62 -5.92 12.71
N GLU A 64 -17.86 -5.77 12.23
CA GLU A 64 -19.07 -6.36 12.83
C GLU A 64 -19.09 -7.89 12.78
N LYS A 65 -18.63 -8.49 11.69
CA LYS A 65 -18.54 -9.95 11.54
C LYS A 65 -17.28 -10.52 12.18
N GLU A 66 -16.48 -9.67 12.80
CA GLU A 66 -15.16 -10.03 13.32
C GLU A 66 -14.37 -10.86 12.31
N THR A 67 -14.36 -10.46 11.03
CA THR A 67 -13.72 -11.28 9.98
C THR A 67 -12.22 -11.44 10.28
N PHE A 68 -11.64 -10.51 11.02
CA PHE A 68 -10.28 -10.60 11.56
C PHE A 68 -10.07 -11.73 12.60
N SER A 69 -11.11 -12.26 13.23
CA SER A 69 -11.04 -13.35 14.23
C SER A 69 -10.61 -14.70 13.62
N VAL A 70 -10.87 -14.91 12.34
CA VAL A 70 -10.44 -16.12 11.59
C VAL A 70 -9.10 -15.94 10.87
N ALA A 71 -8.52 -14.73 10.92
CA ALA A 71 -7.25 -14.45 10.28
C ALA A 71 -6.11 -15.19 10.99
N ASP A 72 -5.41 -16.08 10.31
CA ASP A 72 -4.33 -16.86 10.91
C ASP A 72 -2.99 -16.47 10.28
N PRO A 73 -2.03 -15.93 11.07
CA PRO A 73 -0.69 -15.62 10.58
C PRO A 73 0.01 -16.83 9.95
N GLN A 74 -0.31 -18.06 10.37
CA GLN A 74 0.29 -19.28 9.82
C GLN A 74 -0.27 -19.65 8.43
N ARG A 75 -1.43 -19.08 8.03
CA ARG A 75 -2.07 -19.35 6.74
C ARG A 75 -1.62 -18.40 5.63
N GLY A 76 -0.73 -17.45 5.94
CA GLY A 76 -0.07 -16.59 4.97
C GLY A 76 -0.13 -15.11 5.34
N ARG A 77 -0.06 -14.26 4.33
CA ARG A 77 0.09 -12.81 4.45
C ARG A 77 -1.24 -12.13 4.74
N PHE A 78 -1.26 -11.16 5.66
CA PHE A 78 -2.47 -10.40 5.98
C PHE A 78 -3.05 -9.70 4.74
N ARG A 79 -2.18 -9.16 3.88
CA ARG A 79 -2.55 -8.51 2.63
C ARG A 79 -3.41 -9.40 1.72
N ALA A 80 -3.00 -10.66 1.54
CA ALA A 80 -3.71 -11.62 0.71
C ALA A 80 -5.07 -12.03 1.32
N PHE A 81 -5.09 -12.18 2.65
CA PHE A 81 -6.32 -12.41 3.39
C PHE A 81 -7.31 -11.24 3.22
N LEU A 82 -6.85 -10.00 3.39
CA LEU A 82 -7.69 -8.81 3.25
C LEU A 82 -8.23 -8.66 1.83
N LEU A 83 -7.38 -8.83 0.81
CA LEU A 83 -7.81 -8.79 -0.59
C LEU A 83 -8.88 -9.86 -0.89
N THR A 84 -8.71 -11.06 -0.34
CA THR A 84 -9.71 -12.14 -0.44
C THR A 84 -11.03 -11.75 0.26
N ALA A 85 -10.96 -11.11 1.42
CA ALA A 85 -12.13 -10.63 2.15
C ALA A 85 -12.89 -9.57 1.35
N VAL A 86 -12.18 -8.61 0.73
CA VAL A 86 -12.78 -7.59 -0.16
C VAL A 86 -13.47 -8.23 -1.35
N LYS A 87 -12.81 -9.18 -2.02
CA LYS A 87 -13.38 -9.93 -3.16
C LYS A 87 -14.70 -10.61 -2.78
N ARG A 88 -14.71 -11.34 -1.65
CA ARG A 88 -15.91 -12.01 -1.14
C ARG A 88 -17.02 -11.04 -0.78
N PHE A 89 -16.67 -9.92 -0.15
CA PHE A 89 -17.64 -8.87 0.19
C PHE A 89 -18.33 -8.31 -1.06
N LEU A 90 -17.56 -7.99 -2.11
CA LEU A 90 -18.14 -7.49 -3.36
C LEU A 90 -19.03 -8.52 -4.06
N ILE A 91 -18.65 -9.82 -4.05
CA ILE A 91 -19.48 -10.91 -4.59
C ILE A 91 -20.83 -10.97 -3.86
N ASN A 92 -20.82 -10.88 -2.53
CA ASN A 92 -22.04 -10.90 -1.74
C ASN A 92 -22.90 -9.64 -1.98
N ALA A 93 -22.29 -8.45 -1.99
CA ALA A 93 -22.98 -7.19 -2.28
C ALA A 93 -23.61 -7.19 -3.69
N HIS A 94 -22.95 -7.83 -4.66
CA HIS A 94 -23.49 -8.03 -5.99
C HIS A 94 -24.72 -8.94 -6.00
N ALA A 95 -24.67 -10.08 -5.31
CA ALA A 95 -25.80 -11.01 -5.20
C ALA A 95 -27.01 -10.35 -4.50
N GLU A 96 -26.77 -9.56 -3.45
CA GLU A 96 -27.81 -8.81 -2.74
C GLU A 96 -28.44 -7.72 -3.62
N THR A 97 -27.65 -7.01 -4.43
CA THR A 97 -28.20 -6.00 -5.34
C THR A 97 -28.91 -6.61 -6.55
N GLN A 98 -28.48 -7.77 -7.05
CA GLN A 98 -29.23 -8.51 -8.07
C GLN A 98 -30.58 -9.02 -7.54
N THR A 99 -30.64 -9.52 -6.30
CA THR A 99 -31.90 -9.92 -5.67
C THR A 99 -32.80 -8.72 -5.34
N ALA A 100 -32.21 -7.57 -4.98
CA ALA A 100 -32.91 -6.31 -4.74
C ALA A 100 -33.31 -5.52 -6.00
N LYS A 101 -32.82 -5.89 -7.20
CA LYS A 101 -33.13 -5.25 -8.51
C LYS A 101 -34.57 -5.49 -9.01
N ARG A 102 -35.51 -5.65 -8.07
CA ARG A 102 -36.90 -5.22 -8.25
C ARG A 102 -37.14 -3.75 -7.79
N GLY A 103 -36.10 -2.98 -7.41
CA GLY A 103 -36.31 -1.59 -6.93
C GLY A 103 -35.21 -0.51 -7.04
N GLY A 104 -33.95 -0.76 -7.43
CA GLY A 104 -33.00 0.38 -7.52
C GLY A 104 -31.55 0.15 -8.00
N GLY A 105 -31.23 0.72 -9.16
CA GLY A 105 -30.09 1.65 -9.36
C GLY A 105 -28.65 1.16 -9.56
N VAL A 106 -28.08 0.30 -8.71
CA VAL A 106 -26.61 0.12 -8.70
C VAL A 106 -26.17 -0.94 -9.72
N GLN A 107 -25.43 -0.52 -10.76
CA GLN A 107 -24.80 -1.41 -11.75
C GLN A 107 -23.36 -1.72 -11.34
N PHE A 108 -23.18 -2.91 -10.76
CA PHE A 108 -21.88 -3.57 -10.65
C PHE A 108 -21.57 -4.26 -11.98
N ASP A 109 -20.35 -4.13 -12.48
CA ASP A 109 -19.86 -5.02 -13.54
C ASP A 109 -19.74 -6.44 -12.94
N SER A 110 -20.01 -7.48 -13.73
CA SER A 110 -19.91 -8.86 -13.25
C SER A 110 -18.48 -9.10 -12.76
N ILE A 111 -18.31 -9.55 -11.52
CA ILE A 111 -16.98 -9.82 -10.95
C ILE A 111 -16.22 -10.85 -11.80
N ASP A 112 -16.95 -11.75 -12.45
CA ASP A 112 -16.40 -12.70 -13.43
C ASP A 112 -15.99 -12.02 -14.75
N GLU A 113 -16.67 -10.96 -15.19
CA GLU A 113 -16.25 -10.14 -16.34
C GLU A 113 -15.09 -9.21 -16.00
N ILE A 114 -14.93 -8.76 -14.75
CA ILE A 114 -13.77 -7.97 -14.31
C ILE A 114 -12.51 -8.84 -14.22
N ALA A 115 -12.64 -10.11 -13.79
CA ALA A 115 -11.53 -11.05 -13.73
C ALA A 115 -11.07 -11.54 -15.12
N MET A 116 -11.95 -11.51 -16.13
CA MET A 116 -11.68 -12.01 -17.49
C MET A 116 -11.57 -10.90 -18.56
N GLY A 117 -12.07 -9.69 -18.28
CA GLY A 117 -12.23 -8.59 -19.25
C GLY A 117 -11.13 -7.53 -19.22
N SER A 118 -10.20 -7.57 -18.27
CA SER A 118 -9.10 -6.60 -18.17
C SER A 118 -7.93 -6.86 -19.14
N GLU A 119 -7.98 -7.90 -19.98
CA GLU A 119 -6.97 -8.12 -21.01
C GLU A 119 -7.20 -7.30 -22.30
N ILE A 120 -8.37 -6.68 -22.47
CA ILE A 120 -8.69 -5.94 -23.70
C ILE A 120 -8.82 -4.43 -23.42
N GLY A 121 -7.68 -3.81 -23.18
CA GLY A 121 -7.47 -2.37 -23.43
C GLY A 121 -7.67 -1.43 -22.25
N ARG A 122 -6.55 -0.84 -21.81
CA ARG A 122 -6.41 0.38 -20.98
C ARG A 122 -6.59 0.21 -19.47
N GLY A 123 -5.56 -0.32 -18.81
CA GLY A 123 -5.21 0.11 -17.46
C GLY A 123 -4.72 -0.98 -16.51
N GLU A 124 -4.45 -0.55 -15.29
CA GLU A 124 -4.10 -1.38 -14.14
C GLU A 124 -5.31 -2.20 -13.66
N THR A 125 -5.12 -3.51 -13.41
CA THR A 125 -6.18 -4.40 -12.86
C THR A 125 -6.54 -4.01 -11.42
N PRO A 126 -7.73 -4.39 -10.90
CA PRO A 126 -8.08 -4.12 -9.50
C PRO A 126 -7.04 -4.64 -8.50
N ASP A 127 -6.53 -5.86 -8.73
CA ASP A 127 -5.49 -6.48 -7.91
C ASP A 127 -4.19 -5.65 -7.95
N GLN A 128 -3.76 -5.21 -9.14
CA GLN A 128 -2.58 -4.35 -9.29
C GLN A 128 -2.78 -2.99 -8.60
N ALA A 129 -3.97 -2.38 -8.71
CA ALA A 129 -4.29 -1.09 -8.07
C ALA A 129 -4.24 -1.17 -6.54
N PHE A 130 -4.72 -2.29 -5.98
CA PHE A 130 -4.59 -2.59 -4.57
C PHE A 130 -3.10 -2.73 -4.17
N GLU A 131 -2.34 -3.52 -4.93
CA GLU A 131 -0.93 -3.77 -4.67
C GLU A 131 -0.06 -2.52 -4.76
N ARG A 132 -0.27 -1.68 -5.78
CA ARG A 132 0.41 -0.39 -5.92
C ARG A 132 0.08 0.54 -4.76
N SER A 133 -1.19 0.67 -4.42
CA SER A 133 -1.62 1.54 -3.31
C SER A 133 -1.02 1.07 -1.98
N TRP A 134 -0.96 -0.24 -1.75
CA TRP A 134 -0.27 -0.81 -0.60
C TRP A 134 1.25 -0.55 -0.63
N ALA A 135 1.90 -0.74 -1.77
CA ALA A 135 3.34 -0.50 -1.91
C ALA A 135 3.71 0.96 -1.62
N MET A 136 2.86 1.92 -2.03
CA MET A 136 3.02 3.33 -1.69
C MET A 136 2.95 3.58 -0.19
N ILE A 137 2.03 2.93 0.53
CA ILE A 137 1.90 3.08 1.98
C ILE A 137 3.15 2.56 2.71
N VAL A 138 3.66 1.40 2.30
CA VAL A 138 4.90 0.84 2.85
C VAL A 138 6.08 1.77 2.58
N LEU A 139 6.18 2.30 1.36
CA LEU A 139 7.24 3.21 0.98
C LEU A 139 7.16 4.54 1.75
N GLU A 140 5.98 5.13 1.87
CA GLU A 140 5.75 6.35 2.63
C GLU A 140 6.07 6.18 4.12
N GLY A 141 5.68 5.05 4.71
CA GLY A 141 6.05 4.68 6.08
C GLY A 141 7.57 4.62 6.26
N ALA A 142 8.26 3.90 5.38
CA ALA A 142 9.71 3.78 5.42
C ALA A 142 10.42 5.13 5.20
N LEU A 143 9.93 5.98 4.28
CA LEU A 143 10.45 7.33 4.06
C LEU A 143 10.22 8.25 5.26
N ARG A 144 9.07 8.15 5.93
CA ARG A 144 8.77 8.92 7.15
C ARG A 144 9.71 8.54 8.30
N ARG A 145 9.98 7.25 8.48
CA ARG A 145 10.98 6.78 9.46
C ARG A 145 12.38 7.26 9.11
N LEU A 146 12.77 7.16 7.84
CA LEU A 146 14.07 7.65 7.37
C LEU A 146 14.25 9.15 7.62
N ARG A 147 13.20 9.94 7.40
CA ARG A 147 13.18 11.38 7.71
C ARG A 147 13.37 11.65 9.20
N SER A 148 12.69 10.89 10.06
CA SER A 148 12.83 11.00 11.51
C SER A 148 14.25 10.66 11.98
N GLU A 149 14.84 9.58 11.46
CA GLU A 149 16.24 9.23 11.75
C GLU A 149 17.20 10.33 11.28
N ALA A 150 16.98 10.90 10.10
CA ALA A 150 17.78 11.99 9.58
C ALA A 150 17.65 13.25 10.44
N GLN A 151 16.45 13.57 10.93
CA GLN A 151 16.21 14.71 11.82
C GLN A 151 16.93 14.53 13.16
N GLN A 152 16.82 13.36 13.78
CA GLN A 152 17.51 13.03 15.03
C GLN A 152 19.04 13.11 14.90
N ALA A 153 19.57 12.76 13.73
CA ALA A 153 20.98 12.86 13.41
C ALA A 153 21.45 14.26 12.97
N GLY A 154 20.57 15.27 12.96
CA GLY A 154 20.88 16.63 12.49
C GLY A 154 21.09 16.74 10.98
N LYS A 155 20.67 15.73 10.20
CA LYS A 155 20.88 15.59 8.74
C LYS A 155 19.59 15.82 7.94
N GLN A 156 18.64 16.57 8.48
CA GLN A 156 17.35 16.82 7.81
C GLN A 156 17.52 17.51 6.45
N VAL A 157 18.38 18.53 6.37
CA VAL A 157 18.64 19.26 5.10
C VAL A 157 19.21 18.31 4.05
N LEU A 158 20.14 17.44 4.43
CA LEU A 158 20.69 16.40 3.55
C LEU A 158 19.59 15.44 3.07
N PHE A 159 18.67 15.05 3.95
CA PHE A 159 17.55 14.18 3.58
C PHE A 159 16.62 14.83 2.54
N GLU A 160 16.21 16.08 2.73
CA GLU A 160 15.29 16.75 1.80
C GLU A 160 15.89 16.87 0.40
N HIS A 161 17.19 17.21 0.29
CA HIS A 161 17.88 17.27 -1.01
C HIS A 161 18.12 15.90 -1.64
N LEU A 162 18.29 14.84 -0.84
CA LEU A 162 18.55 13.49 -1.35
C LEU A 162 17.28 12.69 -1.60
N ARG A 163 16.13 13.11 -1.07
CA ARG A 163 14.84 12.42 -1.19
C ARG A 163 14.44 12.25 -2.66
N GLU A 164 14.63 13.26 -3.48
CA GLU A 164 14.31 13.22 -4.92
C GLU A 164 15.11 12.12 -5.63
N PHE A 165 16.37 11.94 -5.21
CA PHE A 165 17.27 10.89 -5.71
C PHE A 165 17.02 9.50 -5.13
N LEU A 166 16.00 9.31 -4.28
CA LEU A 166 15.60 7.99 -3.80
C LEU A 166 14.54 7.38 -4.71
N THR A 167 13.64 8.21 -5.24
CA THR A 167 12.51 7.83 -6.08
C THR A 167 12.92 7.72 -7.55
N GLU A 168 13.69 8.70 -8.03
CA GLU A 168 14.22 8.71 -9.41
C GLU A 168 15.73 8.42 -9.40
N ALA A 169 16.23 7.83 -10.49
CA ALA A 169 17.66 7.62 -10.66
C ALA A 169 18.28 8.97 -11.08
N PRO A 170 19.06 9.64 -10.22
CA PRO A 170 19.68 10.92 -10.57
C PRO A 170 20.60 10.76 -11.78
N ASP A 171 20.57 11.76 -12.66
CA ASP A 171 21.60 11.91 -13.68
C ASP A 171 22.88 12.55 -13.10
N ASP A 172 23.94 12.61 -13.91
CA ASP A 172 25.21 13.17 -13.49
C ASP A 172 25.18 14.70 -13.26
N ALA A 173 24.22 15.40 -13.89
CA ALA A 173 24.03 16.84 -13.72
C ALA A 173 23.37 17.15 -12.37
N ASP A 174 22.44 16.31 -11.95
CA ASP A 174 21.74 16.37 -10.66
C ASP A 174 22.68 16.16 -9.48
N TYR A 175 23.58 15.18 -9.57
CA TYR A 175 24.64 14.99 -8.57
C TYR A 175 25.52 16.22 -8.44
N THR A 176 25.85 16.87 -9.55
CA THR A 176 26.73 18.05 -9.56
C THR A 176 26.03 19.27 -8.96
N ARG A 177 24.75 19.49 -9.30
CA ARG A 177 23.92 20.56 -8.76
C ARG A 177 23.74 20.44 -7.24
N VAL A 178 23.39 19.26 -6.75
CA VAL A 178 23.16 19.03 -5.31
C VAL A 178 24.47 18.99 -4.52
N ALA A 179 25.56 18.50 -5.10
CA ALA A 179 26.89 18.58 -4.48
C ALA A 179 27.31 20.03 -4.25
N THR A 180 27.05 20.91 -5.23
CA THR A 180 27.32 22.34 -5.13
C THR A 180 26.43 23.01 -4.09
N ALA A 181 25.12 22.72 -4.09
CA ALA A 181 24.16 23.29 -3.13
C ALA A 181 24.47 22.91 -1.67
N LEU A 182 24.97 21.69 -1.45
CA LEU A 182 25.32 21.18 -0.11
C LEU A 182 26.79 21.44 0.29
N ASN A 183 27.59 22.07 -0.59
CA ASN A 183 29.03 22.23 -0.43
C ASN A 183 29.76 20.89 -0.13
N LEU A 184 29.33 19.82 -0.78
CA LEU A 184 29.87 18.46 -0.62
C LEU A 184 30.62 18.03 -1.88
N ARG A 185 31.62 17.15 -1.72
CA ARG A 185 32.25 16.48 -2.86
C ARG A 185 31.28 15.48 -3.49
N ARG A 186 31.28 15.36 -4.81
CA ARG A 186 30.45 14.39 -5.56
C ARG A 186 30.54 12.97 -4.99
N ASN A 187 31.75 12.50 -4.68
CA ASN A 187 31.96 11.18 -4.08
C ASN A 187 31.30 11.03 -2.70
N THR A 188 31.33 12.09 -1.89
CA THR A 188 30.66 12.12 -0.58
C THR A 188 29.14 12.07 -0.75
N LEU A 189 28.60 12.75 -1.76
CA LEU A 189 27.18 12.72 -2.10
C LEU A 189 26.73 11.33 -2.60
N ALA A 190 27.50 10.71 -3.49
CA ALA A 190 27.22 9.36 -3.99
C ALA A 190 27.19 8.31 -2.86
N VAL A 191 28.14 8.39 -1.92
CA VAL A 191 28.16 7.53 -0.73
C VAL A 191 26.95 7.79 0.17
N ALA A 192 26.55 9.06 0.34
CA ALA A 192 25.37 9.43 1.13
C ALA A 192 24.08 8.87 0.50
N VAL A 193 23.89 9.02 -0.82
CA VAL A 193 22.76 8.44 -1.56
C VAL A 193 22.75 6.92 -1.42
N HIS A 194 23.89 6.25 -1.61
CA HIS A 194 23.99 4.80 -1.48
C HIS A 194 23.59 4.35 -0.07
N ARG A 195 24.10 5.01 0.97
CA ARG A 195 23.76 4.72 2.38
C ARG A 195 22.28 4.96 2.67
N MET A 196 21.70 6.05 2.16
CA MET A 196 20.26 6.34 2.34
C MET A 196 19.38 5.32 1.62
N ARG A 197 19.72 4.93 0.38
CA ARG A 197 19.02 3.85 -0.34
C ARG A 197 19.16 2.52 0.39
N HIS A 198 20.32 2.22 0.96
CA HIS A 198 20.50 1.02 1.79
C HIS A 198 19.58 1.07 3.02
N ARG A 199 19.60 2.17 3.77
CA ARG A 199 18.77 2.34 4.97
C ARG A 199 17.27 2.30 4.65
N LEU A 200 16.85 2.91 3.55
CA LEU A 200 15.46 2.83 3.08
C LEU A 200 15.05 1.37 2.83
N ARG A 201 15.89 0.57 2.18
CA ARG A 201 15.61 -0.86 1.98
C ARG A 201 15.55 -1.64 3.28
N GLU A 202 16.37 -1.30 4.28
CA GLU A 202 16.27 -1.91 5.61
C GLU A 202 14.95 -1.54 6.29
N LEU A 203 14.55 -0.27 6.24
CA LEU A 203 13.28 0.19 6.81
C LEU A 203 12.08 -0.47 6.11
N VAL A 204 12.09 -0.57 4.78
CA VAL A 204 11.06 -1.33 4.04
C VAL A 204 11.04 -2.80 4.47
N ARG A 205 12.21 -3.43 4.65
CA ARG A 205 12.26 -4.81 5.18
C ARG A 205 11.71 -4.91 6.59
N ILE A 206 11.93 -3.91 7.45
CA ILE A 206 11.36 -3.88 8.80
C ILE A 206 9.84 -3.75 8.71
N GLU A 207 9.32 -2.83 7.91
CA GLU A 207 7.87 -2.65 7.69
C GLU A 207 7.20 -3.92 7.15
N LEU A 208 7.87 -4.62 6.22
CA LEU A 208 7.34 -5.88 5.65
C LEU A 208 7.54 -7.08 6.58
N ALA A 209 8.65 -7.15 7.32
CA ALA A 209 8.87 -8.22 8.29
C ALA A 209 7.81 -8.17 9.40
N GLN A 210 7.26 -6.99 9.66
CA GLN A 210 6.12 -6.80 10.54
C GLN A 210 4.82 -7.38 9.92
N SER A 211 4.62 -7.39 8.59
CA SER A 211 3.46 -8.02 7.94
C SER A 211 3.58 -9.52 7.64
N THR A 212 4.76 -10.11 7.81
CA THR A 212 5.04 -11.50 7.40
C THR A 212 5.38 -12.44 8.55
N SER A 213 4.83 -13.65 8.51
CA SER A 213 5.09 -14.69 9.52
C SER A 213 6.39 -15.46 9.29
N SER A 214 6.96 -15.43 8.08
CA SER A 214 8.16 -16.16 7.72
C SER A 214 9.12 -15.34 6.83
N ARG A 215 10.39 -15.75 6.80
CA ARG A 215 11.41 -15.16 5.91
C ARG A 215 11.07 -15.37 4.42
N GLY A 216 10.44 -16.49 4.07
CA GLY A 216 10.00 -16.76 2.69
C GLY A 216 8.90 -15.79 2.25
N ASP A 217 7.96 -15.50 3.14
CA ASP A 217 6.90 -14.52 2.90
C ASP A 217 7.48 -13.12 2.70
N LEU A 218 8.48 -12.74 3.49
CA LEU A 218 9.17 -11.44 3.38
C LEU A 218 9.84 -11.25 2.01
N GLU A 219 10.53 -12.27 1.51
CA GLU A 219 11.17 -12.22 0.19
C GLU A 219 10.15 -12.13 -0.94
N CYS A 220 8.99 -12.78 -0.79
CA CYS A 220 7.87 -12.65 -1.71
C CYS A 220 7.23 -11.26 -1.66
N GLU A 221 6.95 -10.70 -0.48
CA GLU A 221 6.41 -9.33 -0.34
C GLU A 221 7.36 -8.28 -0.91
N LEU A 222 8.68 -8.44 -0.74
CA LEU A 222 9.67 -7.56 -1.36
C LEU A 222 9.65 -7.63 -2.89
N ARG A 223 9.41 -8.81 -3.46
CA ARG A 223 9.32 -8.99 -4.92
C ARG A 223 8.06 -8.34 -5.46
N GLU A 224 6.93 -8.54 -4.79
CA GLU A 224 5.64 -7.94 -5.13
C GLU A 224 5.67 -6.41 -4.99
N LEU A 225 6.28 -5.88 -3.92
CA LEU A 225 6.47 -4.43 -3.75
C LEU A 225 7.27 -3.82 -4.90
N ARG A 226 8.36 -4.49 -5.33
CA ARG A 226 9.14 -4.02 -6.50
C ARG A 226 8.35 -4.10 -7.79
N GLY A 227 7.57 -5.17 -7.99
CA GLY A 227 6.70 -5.32 -9.16
C GLY A 227 5.65 -4.22 -9.22
N ALA A 228 4.96 -3.95 -8.11
CA ALA A 228 3.93 -2.93 -8.01
C ALA A 228 4.47 -1.51 -8.23
N LEU A 229 5.65 -1.19 -7.68
CA LEU A 229 6.31 0.10 -7.91
C LEU A 229 6.85 0.23 -9.35
N GLY A 230 7.40 -0.85 -9.92
CA GLY A 230 7.90 -0.86 -11.30
C GLY A 230 6.78 -0.68 -12.32
N ALA A 231 5.64 -1.33 -12.11
CA ALA A 231 4.46 -1.17 -12.96
C ALA A 231 3.85 0.24 -12.86
N ALA A 232 3.86 0.86 -11.68
CA ALA A 232 3.41 2.23 -11.48
C ALA A 232 4.22 3.25 -12.29
N MET A 233 5.55 3.10 -12.28
CA MET A 233 6.44 3.98 -13.07
C MET A 233 6.26 3.82 -14.58
N GLN A 234 5.90 2.61 -15.05
CA GLN A 234 5.61 2.35 -16.46
C GLN A 234 4.24 2.88 -16.88
N ALA A 235 3.22 2.74 -16.02
CA ALA A 235 1.86 3.23 -16.28
C ALA A 235 1.80 4.76 -16.39
N ASP A 236 2.53 5.50 -15.55
CA ASP A 236 2.60 6.97 -15.64
C ASP A 236 3.35 7.46 -16.90
N THR A 237 4.29 6.65 -17.38
CA THR A 237 5.03 6.92 -18.64
C THR A 237 4.12 6.71 -19.86
N GLU A 238 3.30 5.66 -19.87
CA GLU A 238 2.35 5.40 -20.97
C GLU A 238 1.20 6.42 -21.01
N ILE A 239 0.72 6.89 -19.86
CA ILE A 239 -0.32 7.93 -19.81
C ILE A 239 0.18 9.27 -20.39
N SER A 240 1.48 9.58 -20.24
CA SER A 240 2.07 10.79 -20.85
C SER A 240 2.28 10.66 -22.36
N GLN A 241 2.44 9.45 -22.91
CA GLN A 241 2.66 9.26 -24.36
C GLN A 241 1.37 9.15 -25.19
N VAL A 242 0.23 8.85 -24.57
CA VAL A 242 -1.07 8.76 -25.27
C VAL A 242 -1.79 10.12 -25.35
N GLY A 243 -1.25 11.16 -24.68
CA GLY A 243 -1.79 12.51 -24.65
C GLY A 243 -1.11 13.55 -25.55
N SER A 244 -0.26 13.14 -26.51
CA SER A 244 0.41 14.03 -27.47
C SER A 244 0.00 13.76 -28.92
#